data_AF-A0A1D3JFG6-F1
#
_entry.id   AF-A0A1D3JFG6-F1
#
_cell.length_a   1.000
_cell.length_b   1.000
_cell.length_c   1.000
_cell.angle_alpha   90.00
_cell.angle_beta   90.00
_cell.angle_gamma   90.00
#
_symmetry.space_group_name_H-M   'P 1'
#
loop_
_entity.id
_entity.type
_entity.pdbx_description
1 polymer ?
#
loop_
_entity_poly.entity_id
_entity_poly.type
_entity_poly.pdbx_seq_one_letter_code
_entity_poly.pdbx_strand_id
1 'polypeptide(L)'
;MFCRYCDEETNFTGKYGLKVLCYKFVNNLEKIYNNFANNTGLNDKRCNDFLYWWYNNLYYTYKKSHSSNREEIVNAFKAVWEKIKLSQGNQSDKLCKNFFVPIKTFDECKKVKEVTDYCVNYEFIKNELQKQNVYCAGFYYYLTENSNLYEKTVSTCHENEKNYCLGFNDCHTYDPKLLLDDDKCKQTKQAETERDNLEELAGKSTLCPPEYRCVEDAFIYRSITFSDYRFISLIVLSIWAILLSLFFLYKFTPFGSFINNILHRKNIIRKNIHEEVFHELLESDSEDAPINFINREYRITYNRD
;
A
#
# COMPACT_ATOMS: atom_id res chain seq x y z
N MET A 1 11.86 7.36 11.69
CA MET A 1 12.69 8.47 12.23
C MET A 1 12.14 9.87 11.89
N PHE A 2 11.40 10.04 10.79
CA PHE A 2 11.03 11.37 10.28
C PHE A 2 9.76 12.02 10.86
N CYS A 3 8.99 11.33 11.70
CA CYS A 3 7.73 11.86 12.25
C CYS A 3 7.87 13.18 13.02
N ARG A 4 9.00 13.39 13.71
CA ARG A 4 9.26 14.62 14.49
C ARG A 4 9.17 15.90 13.65
N TYR A 5 9.50 15.84 12.37
CA TYR A 5 9.43 17.01 11.49
C TYR A 5 7.99 17.43 11.21
N CYS A 6 7.03 16.51 11.28
CA CYS A 6 5.61 16.84 11.28
C CYS A 6 5.18 17.50 12.60
N ASP A 7 5.83 17.18 13.72
CA ASP A 7 5.64 17.79 15.04
C ASP A 7 6.11 19.22 15.15
N GLU A 8 7.26 19.49 14.54
CA GLU A 8 7.87 20.81 14.50
C GLU A 8 7.18 21.76 13.49
N GLU A 9 6.28 21.27 12.63
CA GLU A 9 5.61 22.08 11.60
C GLU A 9 4.28 22.66 12.08
N THR A 10 4.28 23.95 12.40
CA THR A 10 3.14 24.66 13.02
C THR A 10 1.90 24.72 12.13
N ASN A 11 2.07 24.65 10.81
CA ASN A 11 0.96 24.64 9.87
C ASN A 11 0.04 23.41 10.00
N PHE A 12 0.49 22.35 10.69
CA PHE A 12 -0.34 21.19 11.01
C PHE A 12 -0.99 21.24 12.40
N THR A 13 -0.68 22.25 13.22
CA THR A 13 -1.27 22.41 14.56
C THR A 13 -2.77 22.62 14.47
N GLY A 14 -3.54 21.83 15.23
CA GLY A 14 -5.01 21.85 15.18
C GLY A 14 -5.63 21.26 13.90
N LYS A 15 -4.84 20.95 12.86
CA LYS A 15 -5.28 20.36 11.59
C LYS A 15 -5.02 18.83 11.59
N TYR A 16 -5.74 18.08 12.43
CA TYR A 16 -5.52 16.64 12.66
C TYR A 16 -5.42 15.80 11.37
N GLY A 17 -6.27 16.05 10.37
CA GLY A 17 -6.23 15.34 9.10
C GLY A 17 -4.90 15.54 8.34
N LEU A 18 -4.41 16.78 8.29
CA LEU A 18 -3.12 17.08 7.66
C LEU A 18 -1.95 16.53 8.47
N LYS A 19 -2.05 16.54 9.79
CA LYS A 19 -1.05 15.96 10.67
C LYS A 19 -0.91 14.45 10.43
N VAL A 20 -2.03 13.73 10.37
CA VAL A 20 -2.05 12.29 10.05
C VAL A 20 -1.52 12.05 8.63
N LEU A 21 -1.88 12.89 7.66
CA LEU A 21 -1.34 12.81 6.30
C LEU A 21 0.18 13.04 6.29
N CYS A 22 0.69 13.98 7.08
CA CYS A 22 2.13 14.23 7.22
C CYS A 22 2.85 12.99 7.75
N TYR A 23 2.34 12.32 8.78
CA TYR A 23 2.95 11.08 9.26
C TYR A 23 3.00 9.98 8.21
N LYS A 24 1.93 9.82 7.41
CA LYS A 24 1.94 8.88 6.29
C LYS A 24 2.94 9.30 5.21
N PHE A 25 3.02 10.60 4.92
CA PHE A 25 3.97 11.19 3.98
C PHE A 25 5.42 10.87 4.37
N VAL A 26 5.82 11.21 5.60
CA VAL A 26 7.22 10.99 6.04
C VAL A 26 7.57 9.52 6.20
N ASN A 27 6.61 8.65 6.57
CA ASN A 27 6.81 7.20 6.60
C ASN A 27 7.03 6.62 5.19
N ASN A 28 6.27 7.08 4.20
CA ASN A 28 6.48 6.67 2.81
C ASN A 28 7.80 7.21 2.26
N LEU A 29 8.18 8.44 2.61
CA LEU A 29 9.47 9.02 2.26
C LEU A 29 10.64 8.20 2.86
N GLU A 30 10.53 7.76 4.12
CA GLU A 30 11.50 6.87 4.77
C GLU A 30 11.63 5.52 4.03
N LYS A 31 10.51 4.95 3.56
CA LYS A 31 10.54 3.74 2.72
C LYS A 31 11.24 3.98 1.38
N ILE A 32 11.03 5.13 0.73
CA ILE A 32 11.70 5.46 -0.53
C ILE A 32 13.21 5.58 -0.30
N TYR A 33 13.61 6.29 0.75
CA TYR A 33 15.01 6.44 1.15
C TYR A 33 15.69 5.09 1.38
N ASN A 34 15.06 4.21 2.16
CA ASN A 34 15.61 2.91 2.51
C ASN A 34 15.66 1.93 1.32
N ASN A 35 14.71 2.03 0.39
CA ASN A 35 14.65 1.17 -0.79
C ASN A 35 15.33 1.76 -2.02
N PHE A 36 16.17 2.79 -1.87
CA PHE A 36 16.83 3.45 -2.99
C PHE A 36 17.62 2.44 -3.85
N ALA A 37 17.32 2.39 -5.15
CA ALA A 37 17.89 1.43 -6.07
C ALA A 37 19.10 2.02 -6.83
N ASN A 38 19.98 1.16 -7.36
CA ASN A 38 20.99 1.57 -8.34
C ASN A 38 20.38 1.68 -9.75
N ASN A 39 19.24 2.35 -9.86
CA ASN A 39 18.53 2.61 -11.12
C ASN A 39 17.79 3.94 -10.98
N THR A 40 18.29 4.98 -11.67
CA THR A 40 17.75 6.34 -11.59
C THR A 40 16.30 6.41 -12.08
N GLY A 41 15.96 5.75 -13.20
CA GLY A 41 14.59 5.74 -13.72
C GLY A 41 13.58 5.14 -12.76
N LEU A 42 13.95 4.05 -12.06
CA LEU A 42 13.11 3.44 -11.03
C LEU A 42 12.95 4.35 -9.80
N ASN A 43 14.01 5.03 -9.38
CA ASN A 43 13.93 5.98 -8.27
C ASN A 43 13.04 7.18 -8.63
N ASP A 44 13.22 7.76 -9.81
CA ASP A 44 12.40 8.88 -10.28
C ASP A 44 10.93 8.49 -10.43
N LYS A 45 10.65 7.28 -10.93
CA LYS A 45 9.30 6.71 -10.95
C LYS A 45 8.69 6.62 -9.55
N ARG A 46 9.41 6.03 -8.59
CA ARG A 46 8.94 5.89 -7.20
C ARG A 46 8.64 7.25 -6.58
N CYS A 47 9.45 8.25 -6.90
CA CYS A 47 9.23 9.62 -6.46
C CYS A 47 7.98 10.24 -7.10
N ASN A 48 7.77 10.05 -8.40
CA ASN A 48 6.54 10.51 -9.06
C ASN A 48 5.30 9.79 -8.52
N ASP A 49 5.37 8.47 -8.32
CA ASP A 49 4.29 7.66 -7.73
C ASP A 49 3.93 8.15 -6.33
N PHE A 50 4.95 8.49 -5.52
CA PHE A 50 4.75 9.07 -4.20
C PHE A 50 4.10 10.45 -4.25
N LEU A 51 4.50 11.31 -5.18
CA LEU A 51 3.89 12.62 -5.38
C LEU A 51 2.42 12.51 -5.83
N TYR A 52 2.14 11.62 -6.77
CA TYR A 52 0.77 11.29 -7.19
C TYR A 52 -0.08 10.76 -6.03
N TRP A 53 0.46 9.82 -5.25
CA TRP A 53 -0.20 9.29 -4.06
C TRP A 53 -0.50 10.41 -3.05
N TRP A 54 0.46 11.30 -2.81
CA TRP A 54 0.30 12.40 -1.88
C TRP A 54 -0.80 13.36 -2.34
N TYR A 55 -0.83 13.74 -3.63
CA TYR A 55 -1.91 14.56 -4.17
C TYR A 55 -3.28 13.91 -4.03
N ASN A 56 -3.38 12.62 -4.33
CA ASN A 56 -4.63 11.87 -4.24
C ASN A 56 -5.15 11.85 -2.78
N ASN A 57 -4.25 11.61 -1.82
CA ASN A 57 -4.60 11.62 -0.40
C ASN A 57 -4.90 13.03 0.12
N LEU A 58 -4.19 14.05 -0.36
CA LEU A 58 -4.47 15.45 -0.05
C LEU A 58 -5.88 15.83 -0.55
N TYR A 59 -6.25 15.40 -1.76
CA TYR A 59 -7.60 15.59 -2.29
C TYR A 59 -8.68 14.95 -1.41
N TYR A 60 -8.50 13.70 -0.98
CA TYR A 60 -9.47 13.03 -0.10
C TYR A 60 -9.53 13.62 1.30
N THR A 61 -8.40 14.10 1.82
CA THR A 61 -8.33 14.76 3.13
C THR A 61 -9.05 16.12 3.12
N TYR A 62 -9.16 16.78 1.95
CA TYR A 62 -9.63 18.17 1.86
C TYR A 62 -10.87 18.43 0.98
N LYS A 63 -11.37 17.43 0.22
CA LYS A 63 -12.56 17.43 -0.66
C LYS A 63 -13.14 18.81 -1.06
N LYS A 64 -12.88 19.24 -2.31
CA LYS A 64 -13.54 20.32 -3.11
C LYS A 64 -13.84 21.68 -2.47
N SER A 65 -13.40 21.98 -1.25
CA SER A 65 -13.46 23.34 -0.71
C SER A 65 -12.43 24.20 -1.45
N HIS A 66 -12.92 25.11 -2.31
CA HIS A 66 -12.12 26.19 -2.90
C HIS A 66 -11.63 27.11 -1.79
N SER A 67 -10.55 26.74 -1.12
CA SER A 67 -9.92 27.62 -0.15
C SER A 67 -8.53 28.00 -0.63
N SER A 68 -8.22 29.27 -0.47
CA SER A 68 -6.91 29.93 -0.51
C SER A 68 -5.76 29.27 0.27
N ASN A 69 -5.97 28.09 0.89
CA ASN A 69 -5.02 27.38 1.75
C ASN A 69 -4.26 26.23 1.05
N ARG A 70 -4.54 25.90 -0.23
CA ARG A 70 -3.82 24.80 -0.91
C ARG A 70 -2.31 25.05 -0.95
N GLU A 71 -1.90 26.26 -1.31
CA GLU A 71 -0.49 26.64 -1.38
C GLU A 71 0.20 26.57 -0.02
N GLU A 72 -0.44 27.08 1.04
CA GLU A 72 0.04 26.99 2.42
C GLU A 72 0.25 25.53 2.85
N ILE A 73 -0.70 24.64 2.56
CA ILE A 73 -0.56 23.21 2.87
C ILE A 73 0.62 22.60 2.12
N VAL A 74 0.69 22.84 0.80
CA VAL A 74 1.78 22.33 -0.04
C VAL A 74 3.14 22.81 0.50
N ASN A 75 3.23 24.09 0.88
CA ASN A 75 4.42 24.68 1.48
C ASN A 75 4.77 24.07 2.84
N ALA A 76 3.77 23.69 3.66
CA ALA A 76 4.02 22.98 4.92
C ALA A 76 4.64 21.59 4.69
N PHE A 77 4.14 20.82 3.72
CA PHE A 77 4.76 19.54 3.34
C PHE A 77 6.15 19.73 2.75
N LYS A 78 6.35 20.78 1.95
CA LYS A 78 7.67 21.15 1.42
C LYS A 78 8.66 21.47 2.55
N ALA A 79 8.26 22.26 3.53
CA ALA A 79 9.10 22.60 4.69
C ALA A 79 9.51 21.35 5.48
N VAL A 80 8.59 20.41 5.71
CA VAL A 80 8.91 19.11 6.34
C VAL A 80 9.93 18.33 5.52
N TRP A 81 9.72 18.22 4.20
CA TRP A 81 10.66 17.52 3.31
C TRP A 81 12.03 18.18 3.29
N GLU A 82 12.13 19.51 3.25
CA GLU A 82 13.40 20.25 3.29
C GLU A 82 14.17 20.01 4.61
N LYS A 83 13.47 20.04 5.76
CA LYS A 83 14.07 19.72 7.07
C LYS A 83 14.62 18.29 7.10
N ILE A 84 13.87 17.32 6.57
CA ILE A 84 14.33 15.93 6.44
C ILE A 84 15.55 15.84 5.51
N LYS A 85 15.50 16.51 4.36
CA LYS A 85 16.59 16.54 3.38
C LYS A 85 17.90 17.05 4.00
N LEU A 86 17.83 18.15 4.74
CA LEU A 86 18.97 18.71 5.47
C LEU A 86 19.56 17.72 6.48
N SER A 87 18.70 16.98 7.19
CA SER A 87 19.14 15.97 8.17
C SER A 87 19.90 14.79 7.57
N GLN A 88 19.68 14.50 6.29
CA GLN A 88 20.32 13.36 5.60
C GLN A 88 21.64 13.73 4.90
N GLY A 89 22.02 15.01 4.89
CA GLY A 89 23.27 15.48 4.31
C GLY A 89 23.51 14.92 2.90
N ASN A 90 24.63 14.23 2.70
CA ASN A 90 25.06 13.67 1.41
C ASN A 90 24.12 12.59 0.84
N GLN A 91 23.21 12.03 1.64
CA GLN A 91 22.23 11.04 1.19
C GLN A 91 20.89 11.69 0.77
N SER A 92 20.82 13.02 0.70
CA SER A 92 19.61 13.78 0.39
C SER A 92 18.97 13.43 -0.95
N ASP A 93 19.76 12.98 -1.92
CA ASP A 93 19.25 12.63 -3.26
C ASP A 93 18.36 11.39 -3.24
N LYS A 94 18.48 10.55 -2.21
CA LYS A 94 17.59 9.40 -1.97
C LYS A 94 16.17 9.79 -1.56
N LEU A 95 15.97 11.05 -1.16
CA LEU A 95 14.68 11.60 -0.73
C LEU A 95 13.95 12.30 -1.88
N CYS A 96 14.01 11.73 -3.08
CA CYS A 96 13.41 12.31 -4.28
C CYS A 96 13.93 13.71 -4.62
N LYS A 97 15.02 13.74 -5.40
CA LYS A 97 15.59 14.99 -5.90
C LYS A 97 14.51 15.88 -6.51
N ASN A 98 14.41 17.12 -6.02
CA ASN A 98 13.48 18.14 -6.52
C ASN A 98 11.99 17.80 -6.39
N PHE A 99 11.59 17.02 -5.38
CA PHE A 99 10.21 16.60 -5.15
C PHE A 99 9.17 17.75 -5.21
N PHE A 100 9.55 18.96 -4.78
CA PHE A 100 8.72 20.16 -4.81
C PHE A 100 9.29 21.31 -5.69
N VAL A 101 10.17 21.04 -6.67
CA VAL A 101 10.83 22.11 -7.47
C VAL A 101 11.04 21.73 -8.95
N PRO A 102 10.23 22.24 -9.90
CA PRO A 102 8.92 22.84 -9.68
C PRO A 102 7.92 21.75 -9.23
N ILE A 103 6.88 22.19 -8.55
CA ILE A 103 5.80 21.29 -8.13
C ILE A 103 5.00 20.91 -9.38
N LYS A 104 5.06 19.64 -9.78
CA LYS A 104 4.26 19.11 -10.89
C LYS A 104 2.79 19.16 -10.55
N THR A 105 1.94 19.47 -11.53
CA THR A 105 0.48 19.41 -11.33
C THR A 105 0.01 17.97 -11.09
N PHE A 106 -1.17 17.78 -10.50
CA PHE A 106 -1.73 16.44 -10.32
C PHE A 106 -1.86 15.67 -11.64
N ASP A 107 -2.35 16.34 -12.69
CA ASP A 107 -2.54 15.73 -14.00
C ASP A 107 -1.20 15.35 -14.65
N GLU A 108 -0.17 16.17 -14.49
CA GLU A 108 1.19 15.82 -14.93
C GLU A 108 1.74 14.62 -14.15
N CYS A 109 1.58 14.59 -12.83
CA CYS A 109 2.01 13.45 -12.01
C CYS A 109 1.30 12.17 -12.42
N LYS A 110 -0.02 12.25 -12.66
CA LYS A 110 -0.85 11.15 -13.13
C LYS A 110 -0.36 10.65 -14.49
N LYS A 111 -0.08 11.55 -15.42
CA LYS A 111 0.39 11.20 -16.76
C LYS A 111 1.78 10.54 -16.74
N VAL A 112 2.73 11.10 -15.99
CA VAL A 112 4.06 10.48 -15.77
C VAL A 112 3.89 9.09 -15.15
N LYS A 113 2.97 8.94 -14.20
CA LYS A 113 2.69 7.65 -13.55
C LYS A 113 2.19 6.62 -14.56
N GLU A 114 1.15 6.94 -15.33
CA GLU A 114 0.57 6.03 -16.34
C GLU A 114 1.63 5.58 -17.35
N VAL A 115 2.44 6.53 -17.85
CA VAL A 115 3.52 6.24 -18.82
C VAL A 115 4.61 5.36 -18.21
N THR A 116 5.11 5.70 -17.03
CA THR A 116 6.21 4.92 -16.40
C THR A 116 5.75 3.58 -15.86
N ASP A 117 4.49 3.45 -15.42
CA ASP A 117 3.87 2.17 -15.12
C ASP A 117 3.83 1.29 -16.37
N TYR A 118 3.43 1.86 -17.53
CA TYR A 118 3.49 1.15 -18.81
C TYR A 118 4.90 0.68 -19.16
N CYS A 119 5.91 1.54 -19.07
CA CYS A 119 7.29 1.19 -19.39
C CYS A 119 7.80 0.00 -18.57
N VAL A 120 7.59 0.05 -17.25
CA VAL A 120 8.02 -1.03 -16.33
C VAL A 120 7.22 -2.30 -16.55
N ASN A 121 5.90 -2.19 -16.73
CA ASN A 121 5.03 -3.33 -16.92
C ASN A 121 5.30 -4.03 -18.26
N TYR A 122 5.59 -3.28 -19.33
CA TYR A 122 5.94 -3.86 -20.61
C TYR A 122 7.20 -4.75 -20.51
N GLU A 123 8.26 -4.26 -19.86
CA GLU A 123 9.47 -5.06 -19.62
C GLU A 123 9.18 -6.30 -18.77
N PHE A 124 8.38 -6.14 -17.71
CA PHE A 124 7.95 -7.25 -16.88
C PHE A 124 7.20 -8.30 -17.71
N ILE A 125 6.20 -7.89 -18.49
CA ILE A 125 5.39 -8.78 -19.33
C ILE A 125 6.27 -9.47 -20.35
N LYS A 126 7.17 -8.74 -21.02
CA LYS A 126 8.13 -9.31 -21.98
C LYS A 126 8.96 -10.43 -21.36
N ASN A 127 9.43 -10.25 -20.14
CA ASN A 127 10.21 -11.26 -19.42
C ASN A 127 9.34 -12.45 -18.96
N GLU A 128 8.11 -12.20 -18.52
CA GLU A 128 7.17 -13.28 -18.13
C GLU A 128 6.78 -14.15 -19.33
N LEU A 129 6.53 -13.54 -20.49
CA LEU A 129 6.16 -14.27 -21.71
C LEU A 129 7.27 -15.22 -22.21
N GLN A 130 8.52 -15.05 -21.79
CA GLN A 130 9.60 -16.00 -22.11
C GLN A 130 9.51 -17.32 -21.33
N LYS A 131 8.74 -17.37 -20.23
CA LYS A 131 8.62 -18.57 -19.38
C LYS A 131 7.60 -19.56 -19.95
N GLN A 132 7.82 -20.86 -19.77
CA GLN A 132 7.01 -21.91 -20.42
C GLN A 132 5.52 -21.90 -20.00
N ASN A 133 5.23 -21.77 -18.70
CA ASN A 133 3.87 -21.95 -18.16
C ASN A 133 3.22 -20.63 -17.75
N VAL A 134 3.16 -19.67 -18.69
CA VAL A 134 2.57 -18.35 -18.45
C VAL A 134 1.34 -18.15 -19.33
N TYR A 135 0.23 -17.79 -18.69
CA TYR A 135 -1.01 -17.44 -19.37
C TYR A 135 -1.00 -15.95 -19.74
N CYS A 136 -1.23 -15.64 -21.02
CA CYS A 136 -1.22 -14.24 -21.47
C CYS A 136 -2.52 -13.49 -21.14
N ALA A 137 -3.60 -14.14 -20.67
CA ALA A 137 -4.90 -13.50 -20.40
C ALA A 137 -4.80 -12.09 -19.77
N GLY A 138 -4.18 -11.98 -18.59
CA GLY A 138 -4.02 -10.68 -17.91
C GLY A 138 -3.14 -9.69 -18.66
N PHE A 139 -2.09 -10.16 -19.33
CA PHE A 139 -1.19 -9.32 -20.13
C PHE A 139 -1.85 -8.82 -21.41
N TYR A 140 -2.66 -9.66 -22.06
CA TYR A 140 -3.42 -9.32 -23.25
C TYR A 140 -4.36 -8.15 -22.98
N TYR A 141 -5.14 -8.21 -21.89
CA TYR A 141 -6.02 -7.11 -21.51
C TYR A 141 -5.22 -5.84 -21.22
N TYR A 142 -4.17 -5.94 -20.41
CA TYR A 142 -3.33 -4.80 -20.05
C TYR A 142 -2.72 -4.12 -21.28
N LEU A 143 -2.10 -4.88 -22.19
CA LEU A 143 -1.49 -4.37 -23.42
C LEU A 143 -2.54 -3.76 -24.36
N THR A 144 -3.71 -4.41 -24.48
CA THR A 144 -4.83 -3.90 -25.28
C THR A 144 -5.33 -2.56 -24.75
N GLU A 145 -5.62 -2.46 -23.44
CA GLU A 145 -6.10 -1.24 -22.79
C GLU A 145 -5.10 -0.09 -22.89
N ASN A 146 -3.80 -0.39 -22.85
CA ASN A 146 -2.74 0.62 -22.91
C ASN A 146 -2.27 0.93 -24.35
N SER A 147 -2.87 0.34 -25.39
CA SER A 147 -2.46 0.61 -26.79
C SER A 147 -2.58 2.09 -27.16
N ASN A 148 -3.67 2.74 -26.73
CA ASN A 148 -3.90 4.16 -26.98
C ASN A 148 -2.93 5.06 -26.19
N LEU A 149 -2.59 4.67 -24.95
CA LEU A 149 -1.58 5.35 -24.14
C LEU A 149 -0.22 5.30 -24.84
N TYR A 150 0.13 4.13 -25.38
CA TYR A 150 1.36 3.96 -26.15
C TYR A 150 1.39 4.86 -27.38
N GLU A 151 0.40 4.71 -28.27
CA GLU A 151 0.36 5.42 -29.55
C GLU A 151 0.41 6.95 -29.39
N LYS A 152 -0.29 7.49 -28.39
CA LYS A 152 -0.40 8.94 -28.18
C LYS A 152 0.68 9.56 -27.32
N THR A 153 1.35 8.80 -26.48
CA THR A 153 2.25 9.39 -25.47
C THR A 153 3.58 8.65 -25.34
N VAL A 154 3.56 7.34 -25.21
CA VAL A 154 4.81 6.58 -24.96
C VAL A 154 5.68 6.53 -26.21
N SER A 155 5.08 6.39 -27.39
CA SER A 155 5.79 6.39 -28.69
C SER A 155 6.66 7.64 -28.90
N THR A 156 6.28 8.77 -28.29
CA THR A 156 6.94 10.08 -28.44
C THR A 156 7.85 10.45 -27.25
N CYS A 157 8.25 9.48 -26.42
CA CYS A 157 9.15 9.72 -25.27
C CYS A 157 10.46 10.46 -25.63
N HIS A 158 10.93 10.39 -26.88
CA HIS A 158 12.13 11.07 -27.36
C HIS A 158 11.88 12.45 -27.99
N GLU A 159 10.65 12.74 -28.38
CA GLU A 159 10.29 13.91 -29.17
C GLU A 159 9.64 15.00 -28.32
N ASN A 160 9.04 14.63 -27.19
CA ASN A 160 8.28 15.56 -26.36
C ASN A 160 9.18 16.46 -25.50
N GLU A 161 8.90 17.77 -25.53
CA GLU A 161 9.47 18.77 -24.60
C GLU A 161 9.21 18.42 -23.12
N LYS A 162 8.12 17.69 -22.85
CA LYS A 162 7.80 17.13 -21.53
C LYS A 162 8.28 15.68 -21.46
N ASN A 163 9.37 15.44 -20.74
CA ASN A 163 9.87 14.08 -20.47
C ASN A 163 8.95 13.33 -19.46
N TYR A 164 7.85 12.77 -19.97
CA TYR A 164 6.93 11.92 -19.18
C TYR A 164 7.50 10.54 -18.86
N CYS A 165 8.49 10.10 -19.64
CA CYS A 165 9.06 8.76 -19.57
C CYS A 165 10.23 8.68 -18.59
N LEU A 166 10.61 9.82 -17.99
CA LEU A 166 11.69 9.93 -17.02
C LEU A 166 13.00 9.31 -17.57
N GLY A 167 13.58 8.35 -16.85
CA GLY A 167 14.79 7.64 -17.25
C GLY A 167 14.55 6.38 -18.11
N PHE A 168 13.32 6.12 -18.57
CA PHE A 168 13.00 4.95 -19.41
C PHE A 168 13.13 5.31 -20.90
N ASN A 169 14.36 5.50 -21.36
CA ASN A 169 14.65 5.99 -22.72
C ASN A 169 14.13 5.04 -23.81
N ASP A 170 14.30 3.73 -23.66
CA ASP A 170 13.90 2.75 -24.68
C ASP A 170 12.39 2.52 -24.76
N CYS A 171 11.62 3.13 -23.85
CA CYS A 171 10.18 2.88 -23.73
C CYS A 171 9.37 3.29 -24.96
N HIS A 172 9.88 4.22 -25.78
CA HIS A 172 9.28 4.55 -27.08
C HIS A 172 9.22 3.37 -28.06
N THR A 173 10.05 2.34 -27.86
CA THR A 173 10.05 1.12 -28.69
C THR A 173 9.07 0.05 -28.21
N TYR A 174 8.39 0.28 -27.09
CA TYR A 174 7.57 -0.72 -26.40
C TYR A 174 6.18 -0.80 -27.01
N ASP A 175 6.10 -1.07 -28.31
CA ASP A 175 4.83 -1.24 -29.01
C ASP A 175 4.10 -2.48 -28.48
N PRO A 176 2.88 -2.33 -27.91
CA PRO A 176 2.15 -3.46 -27.35
C PRO A 176 1.85 -4.52 -28.40
N LYS A 177 1.78 -4.17 -29.70
CA LYS A 177 1.60 -5.13 -30.80
C LYS A 177 2.68 -6.21 -30.81
N LEU A 178 3.93 -5.86 -30.46
CA LEU A 178 5.04 -6.81 -30.44
C LEU A 178 4.82 -7.95 -29.43
N LEU A 179 4.21 -7.65 -28.27
CA LEU A 179 3.90 -8.65 -27.25
C LEU A 179 2.53 -9.30 -27.47
N LEU A 180 1.56 -8.57 -28.05
CA LEU A 180 0.26 -9.14 -28.45
C LEU A 180 0.40 -10.18 -29.57
N ASP A 181 1.45 -10.07 -30.39
CA ASP A 181 1.78 -11.04 -31.43
C ASP A 181 2.51 -12.30 -30.91
N ASP A 182 2.80 -12.39 -29.60
CA ASP A 182 3.29 -13.64 -28.98
C ASP A 182 2.23 -14.75 -29.10
N ASP A 183 2.67 -15.99 -29.33
CA ASP A 183 1.77 -17.13 -29.55
C ASP A 183 0.81 -17.37 -28.36
N LYS A 184 1.24 -17.11 -27.12
CA LYS A 184 0.39 -17.24 -25.93
C LYS A 184 -0.71 -16.17 -25.91
N CYS A 185 -0.39 -14.99 -26.41
CA CYS A 185 -1.32 -13.87 -26.50
C CYS A 185 -2.29 -14.03 -27.68
N LYS A 186 -1.83 -14.61 -28.80
CA LYS A 186 -2.71 -15.00 -29.91
C LYS A 186 -3.75 -16.05 -29.50
N GLN A 187 -3.35 -17.05 -28.71
CA GLN A 187 -4.30 -18.03 -28.15
C GLN A 187 -5.35 -17.36 -27.25
N THR A 188 -4.91 -16.41 -26.42
CA THR A 188 -5.82 -15.62 -25.59
C THR A 188 -6.80 -14.84 -26.47
N LYS A 189 -6.32 -14.12 -27.49
CA LYS A 189 -7.16 -13.37 -28.43
C LYS A 189 -8.22 -14.24 -29.12
N GLN A 190 -7.87 -15.47 -29.50
CA GLN A 190 -8.82 -16.43 -30.07
C GLN A 190 -9.92 -16.79 -29.08
N ALA A 191 -9.55 -17.17 -27.85
CA ALA A 191 -10.51 -17.49 -26.80
C ALA A 191 -11.45 -16.31 -26.48
N GLU A 192 -10.92 -15.08 -26.47
CA GLU A 192 -11.72 -13.86 -26.30
C GLU A 192 -12.69 -13.64 -27.46
N THR A 193 -12.23 -13.82 -28.70
CA THR A 193 -13.08 -13.68 -29.89
C THR A 193 -14.20 -14.73 -29.90
N GLU A 194 -13.91 -15.96 -29.49
CA GLU A 194 -14.92 -17.02 -29.35
C GLU A 194 -15.95 -16.67 -28.27
N ARG A 195 -15.53 -16.12 -27.13
CA ARG A 195 -16.40 -15.66 -26.07
C ARG A 195 -17.32 -14.52 -26.54
N ASP A 196 -16.75 -13.51 -27.20
CA ASP A 196 -17.51 -12.36 -27.72
C ASP A 196 -18.56 -12.81 -28.75
N ASN A 197 -18.19 -13.75 -29.64
CA ASN A 197 -19.13 -14.34 -30.60
C ASN A 197 -20.27 -15.10 -29.90
N LEU A 198 -19.98 -15.85 -28.84
CA LEU A 198 -20.99 -16.56 -28.05
C LEU A 198 -21.92 -15.59 -27.32
N GLU A 199 -21.40 -14.49 -26.76
CA GLU A 199 -22.20 -13.44 -26.14
C GLU A 199 -23.10 -12.73 -27.15
N GLU A 200 -22.60 -12.43 -28.35
CA GLU A 200 -23.39 -11.84 -29.43
C GLU A 200 -24.50 -12.80 -29.89
N LEU A 201 -24.20 -14.09 -30.02
CA LEU A 201 -25.18 -15.13 -30.40
C LEU A 201 -26.25 -15.31 -29.32
N ALA A 202 -25.87 -15.25 -28.04
CA ALA A 202 -26.79 -15.26 -26.92
C ALA A 202 -27.68 -14.00 -26.89
N GLY A 203 -27.13 -12.82 -27.18
CA GLY A 203 -27.88 -11.57 -27.26
C GLY A 203 -28.83 -11.48 -28.46
N LYS A 204 -28.53 -12.18 -29.56
CA LYS A 204 -29.40 -12.30 -30.75
C LYS A 204 -30.41 -13.44 -30.69
N SER A 205 -30.22 -14.39 -29.77
CA SER A 205 -31.16 -15.49 -29.58
C SER A 205 -32.42 -14.95 -28.91
N THR A 206 -33.53 -14.89 -29.64
CA THR A 206 -34.85 -14.80 -29.01
C THR A 206 -35.01 -16.06 -28.15
N LEU A 207 -35.00 -15.86 -26.84
CA LEU A 207 -35.17 -16.90 -25.83
C LEU A 207 -36.64 -17.39 -25.84
N CYS A 208 -37.12 -17.97 -26.94
CA CYS A 208 -38.15 -19.02 -26.99
C CYS A 208 -38.67 -19.31 -28.42
N PRO A 209 -38.95 -20.59 -28.75
CA PRO A 209 -39.85 -20.96 -29.83
C PRO A 209 -41.30 -20.49 -29.54
N PRO A 210 -42.13 -20.27 -30.58
CA PRO A 210 -43.49 -19.73 -30.44
C PRO A 210 -44.49 -20.58 -29.64
N GLU A 211 -44.10 -21.78 -29.18
CA GLU A 211 -44.97 -22.76 -28.53
C GLU A 211 -44.92 -22.78 -27.00
N TYR A 212 -44.04 -22.00 -26.36
CA TYR A 212 -43.90 -21.97 -24.90
C TYR A 212 -44.12 -20.56 -24.33
N ARG A 213 -44.84 -20.45 -23.20
CA ARG A 213 -44.95 -19.18 -22.45
C ARG A 213 -43.62 -18.91 -21.74
N CYS A 214 -42.94 -17.83 -22.13
CA CYS A 214 -41.76 -17.35 -21.45
C CYS A 214 -42.11 -17.00 -19.99
N VAL A 215 -41.32 -17.53 -19.06
CA VAL A 215 -41.25 -16.98 -17.71
C VAL A 215 -40.22 -15.85 -17.77
N GLU A 216 -40.56 -14.64 -17.29
CA GLU A 216 -39.60 -13.53 -17.21
C GLU A 216 -38.30 -13.98 -16.50
N ASP A 217 -37.14 -13.50 -16.98
CA ASP A 217 -35.83 -13.69 -16.32
C ASP A 217 -35.85 -13.30 -14.83
N ALA A 218 -36.77 -12.42 -14.43
CA ALA A 218 -37.05 -12.07 -13.04
C ALA A 218 -37.39 -13.28 -12.14
N PHE A 219 -37.84 -14.40 -12.70
CA PHE A 219 -38.12 -15.64 -11.96
C PHE A 219 -36.88 -16.52 -11.79
N ILE A 220 -35.97 -16.55 -12.76
CA ILE A 220 -34.73 -17.36 -12.72
C ILE A 220 -33.67 -16.68 -11.83
N TYR A 221 -33.60 -15.34 -11.87
CA TYR A 221 -32.73 -14.54 -10.98
C TYR A 221 -33.23 -14.42 -9.52
N ARG A 222 -34.27 -15.19 -9.13
CA ARG A 222 -34.59 -15.41 -7.71
C ARG A 222 -33.61 -16.35 -7.02
N SER A 223 -32.68 -16.98 -7.75
CA SER A 223 -31.52 -17.63 -7.14
C SER A 223 -30.51 -16.58 -6.68
N ILE A 224 -30.13 -16.62 -5.40
CA ILE A 224 -29.20 -15.66 -4.79
C ILE A 224 -27.81 -15.89 -5.40
N THR A 225 -27.31 -14.95 -6.19
CA THR A 225 -25.94 -14.96 -6.75
C THR A 225 -25.02 -14.03 -5.96
N PHE A 226 -23.70 -14.22 -6.05
CA PHE A 226 -22.70 -13.49 -5.26
C PHE A 226 -22.67 -11.97 -5.52
N SER A 227 -23.26 -11.51 -6.64
CA SER A 227 -23.34 -10.10 -7.02
C SER A 227 -24.62 -9.40 -6.53
N ASP A 228 -25.47 -10.08 -5.78
CA ASP A 228 -26.73 -9.53 -5.28
C ASP A 228 -26.53 -8.76 -3.97
N TYR A 229 -27.08 -7.54 -3.87
CA TYR A 229 -27.05 -6.74 -2.65
C TYR A 229 -27.73 -7.45 -1.46
N ARG A 230 -28.64 -8.39 -1.71
CA ARG A 230 -29.26 -9.26 -0.70
C ARG A 230 -28.22 -10.18 -0.04
N PHE A 231 -27.15 -10.55 -0.74
CA PHE A 231 -26.03 -11.31 -0.19
C PHE A 231 -25.25 -10.51 0.87
N ILE A 232 -25.09 -9.20 0.65
CA ILE A 232 -24.48 -8.29 1.63
C ILE A 232 -25.31 -8.25 2.91
N SER A 233 -26.64 -8.16 2.80
CA SER A 233 -27.54 -8.22 3.95
C SER A 233 -27.42 -9.54 4.72
N LEU A 234 -27.26 -10.67 4.02
CA LEU A 234 -27.05 -11.98 4.66
C LEU A 234 -25.69 -12.09 5.37
N ILE A 235 -24.62 -11.52 4.80
CA ILE A 235 -23.31 -11.44 5.47
C ILE A 235 -23.42 -10.60 6.75
N VAL A 236 -24.05 -9.43 6.66
CA VAL A 236 -24.23 -8.53 7.81
C VAL A 236 -25.04 -9.22 8.90
N LEU A 237 -26.15 -9.89 8.55
CA LEU A 237 -26.97 -10.65 9.49
C LEU A 237 -26.20 -11.82 10.11
N SER A 238 -25.36 -12.52 9.33
CA SER A 238 -24.53 -13.62 9.81
C SER A 238 -23.48 -13.12 10.82
N ILE A 239 -22.82 -12.00 10.53
CA ILE A 239 -21.87 -11.36 11.46
C ILE A 239 -22.59 -10.93 12.74
N TRP A 240 -23.77 -10.32 12.61
CA TRP A 240 -24.59 -9.94 13.76
C TRP A 240 -25.01 -11.14 14.62
N ALA A 241 -25.42 -12.25 14.00
CA ALA A 241 -25.78 -13.48 14.71
C ALA A 241 -24.56 -14.08 15.45
N ILE A 242 -23.38 -14.04 14.84
CA ILE A 242 -22.12 -14.49 15.48
C ILE A 242 -21.77 -13.59 16.67
N LEU A 243 -21.83 -12.27 16.52
CA LEU A 243 -21.55 -11.33 17.61
C LEU A 243 -22.51 -11.50 18.79
N LEU A 244 -23.80 -11.65 18.50
CA LEU A 244 -24.81 -11.92 19.53
C LEU A 244 -24.54 -13.28 20.21
N SER A 245 -24.24 -14.31 19.43
CA SER A 245 -23.91 -15.64 19.98
C SER A 245 -22.68 -15.59 20.89
N LEU A 246 -21.61 -14.89 20.49
CA LEU A 246 -20.42 -14.68 21.32
C LEU A 246 -20.74 -13.87 22.58
N PHE A 247 -21.60 -12.85 22.49
CA PHE A 247 -22.05 -12.08 23.65
C PHE A 247 -22.86 -12.95 24.63
N PHE A 248 -23.77 -13.79 24.13
CA PHE A 248 -24.51 -14.75 24.93
C PHE A 248 -23.57 -15.78 25.57
N LEU A 249 -22.63 -16.36 24.81
CA LEU A 249 -21.63 -17.28 25.35
C LEU A 249 -20.74 -16.61 26.39
N TYR A 250 -20.30 -15.37 26.18
CA TYR A 250 -19.54 -14.60 27.15
C TYR A 250 -20.32 -14.36 28.45
N LYS A 251 -21.62 -14.08 28.36
CA LYS A 251 -22.49 -13.80 29.51
C LYS A 251 -22.93 -15.05 30.27
N PHE A 252 -23.14 -16.17 29.58
CA PHE A 252 -23.75 -17.38 30.15
C PHE A 252 -22.79 -18.55 30.32
N THR A 253 -21.57 -18.47 29.78
CA THR A 253 -20.51 -19.46 30.03
C THR A 253 -19.54 -18.88 31.07
N PRO A 254 -19.06 -19.65 32.08
CA PRO A 254 -18.20 -19.12 33.16
C PRO A 254 -16.76 -18.79 32.71
N PHE A 255 -16.56 -18.33 31.47
CA PHE A 255 -15.27 -17.89 30.94
C PHE A 255 -14.82 -16.52 31.48
N GLY A 256 -15.71 -15.74 32.11
CA GLY A 256 -15.35 -14.47 32.75
C GLY A 256 -14.29 -14.64 33.84
N SER A 257 -14.36 -15.72 34.63
CA SER A 257 -13.35 -16.05 35.64
C SER A 257 -12.01 -16.45 34.99
N PHE A 258 -12.06 -17.18 33.87
CA PHE A 258 -10.87 -17.65 33.15
C PHE A 258 -10.08 -16.52 32.48
N ILE A 259 -10.78 -15.58 31.81
CA ILE A 259 -10.14 -14.39 31.21
C ILE A 259 -9.55 -13.48 32.30
N ASN A 260 -10.26 -13.28 33.41
CA ASN A 260 -9.73 -12.49 34.51
C ASN A 260 -8.46 -13.13 35.09
N ASN A 261 -8.40 -14.47 35.17
CA ASN A 261 -7.22 -15.19 35.63
C ASN A 261 -6.03 -15.08 34.65
N ILE A 262 -6.29 -15.03 33.34
CA ILE A 262 -5.27 -14.78 32.30
C ILE A 262 -4.75 -13.33 32.36
N LEU A 263 -5.64 -12.34 32.52
CA LEU A 263 -5.27 -10.93 32.69
C LEU A 263 -4.46 -10.73 33.98
N HIS A 264 -4.85 -11.38 35.07
CA HIS A 264 -4.13 -11.35 36.34
C HIS A 264 -2.74 -11.99 36.20
N ARG A 265 -2.62 -13.10 35.47
CA ARG A 265 -1.31 -13.70 35.12
C ARG A 265 -0.43 -12.77 34.29
N LYS A 266 -0.98 -12.03 33.32
CA LYS A 266 -0.21 -11.02 32.56
C LYS A 266 0.26 -9.85 33.41
N ASN A 267 -0.54 -9.39 34.37
CA ASN A 267 -0.13 -8.32 35.30
C ASN A 267 0.97 -8.76 36.26
N ILE A 268 0.99 -10.03 36.68
CA ILE A 268 2.08 -10.60 37.51
C ILE A 268 3.39 -10.65 36.70
N ILE A 269 3.34 -11.11 35.44
CA ILE A 269 4.54 -11.14 34.57
C ILE A 269 5.08 -9.72 34.31
N ARG A 270 4.21 -8.73 34.12
CA ARG A 270 4.64 -7.34 33.92
C ARG A 270 5.25 -6.69 35.17
N LYS A 271 4.79 -7.05 36.37
CA LYS A 271 5.40 -6.59 37.63
C LYS A 271 6.80 -7.18 37.81
N ASN A 272 6.97 -8.47 37.57
CA ASN A 272 8.27 -9.14 37.74
C ASN A 272 9.34 -8.56 36.80
N ILE A 273 8.99 -8.26 35.55
CA ILE A 273 9.93 -7.64 34.59
C ILE A 273 10.27 -6.20 35.00
N HIS A 274 9.34 -5.45 35.59
CA HIS A 274 9.61 -4.08 36.03
C HIS A 274 10.49 -4.05 37.29
N GLU A 275 10.38 -5.06 38.15
CA GLU A 275 11.17 -5.20 39.38
C GLU A 275 12.60 -5.69 39.08
N GLU A 276 12.79 -6.60 38.10
CA GLU A 276 14.13 -6.97 37.59
C GLU A 276 14.84 -5.79 36.90
N VAL A 277 14.15 -5.01 36.08
CA VAL A 277 14.73 -3.84 35.39
C VAL A 277 15.07 -2.69 36.36
N PHE A 278 14.33 -2.54 37.45
CA PHE A 278 14.65 -1.52 38.47
C PHE A 278 15.85 -1.92 39.34
N HIS A 279 16.07 -3.21 39.58
CA HIS A 279 17.24 -3.69 40.31
C HIS A 279 18.52 -3.65 39.46
N GLU A 280 18.43 -3.88 38.15
CA GLU A 280 19.58 -3.82 37.22
C GLU A 280 20.01 -2.36 36.90
N LEU A 281 19.10 -1.39 36.98
CA LEU A 281 19.38 0.05 36.77
C LEU A 281 19.96 0.77 38.00
N LEU A 282 19.91 0.18 39.19
CA LEU A 282 20.48 0.76 40.42
C LEU A 282 21.91 0.26 40.71
N GLU A 283 22.41 -0.71 39.95
CA GLU A 283 23.70 -1.35 40.20
C GLU A 283 24.87 -0.74 39.40
N SER A 284 24.64 0.30 38.57
CA SER A 284 25.68 0.90 37.71
C SER A 284 26.23 2.27 38.13
N ASP A 285 25.83 2.82 39.28
CA ASP A 285 26.40 4.08 39.80
C ASP A 285 27.15 3.84 41.12
N SER A 286 28.33 3.21 41.06
CA SER A 286 29.43 3.47 41.99
C SER A 286 30.75 2.87 41.51
N GLU A 287 31.56 3.66 40.82
CA GLU A 287 33.03 3.55 40.92
C GLU A 287 33.48 4.68 41.85
N ASP A 288 34.10 4.36 43.00
CA ASP A 288 35.54 4.50 43.22
C ASP A 288 35.90 4.38 44.71
N ALA A 289 36.84 3.48 45.04
CA ALA A 289 37.93 3.62 46.02
C ALA A 289 38.37 2.24 46.59
N PRO A 290 39.68 1.91 46.56
CA PRO A 290 40.18 0.57 46.88
C PRO A 290 40.62 0.46 48.34
N ILE A 291 40.07 -0.48 49.13
CA ILE A 291 40.62 -0.80 50.45
C ILE A 291 40.57 -2.32 50.76
N ASN A 292 41.75 -2.92 50.66
CA ASN A 292 42.35 -4.01 51.45
C ASN A 292 41.57 -5.30 51.80
N PHE A 293 42.11 -6.39 51.24
CA PHE A 293 42.03 -7.77 51.69
C PHE A 293 42.29 -7.97 53.19
N ILE A 294 41.32 -8.58 53.91
CA ILE A 294 41.60 -9.46 55.05
C ILE A 294 40.67 -10.68 54.98
N ASN A 295 41.27 -11.86 54.81
CA ASN A 295 40.66 -13.19 54.93
C ASN A 295 39.95 -13.36 56.28
N ARG A 296 38.70 -13.84 56.25
CA ARG A 296 38.14 -14.67 57.33
C ARG A 296 37.25 -15.77 56.77
N GLU A 297 37.80 -16.97 56.84
CA GLU A 297 37.15 -18.26 56.65
C GLU A 297 36.07 -18.45 57.72
N TYR A 298 34.83 -18.73 57.33
CA TYR A 298 33.81 -19.25 58.24
C TYR A 298 33.24 -20.55 57.68
N ARG A 299 33.62 -21.65 58.35
CA ARG A 299 33.02 -22.97 58.22
C ARG A 299 31.68 -23.00 58.94
N ILE A 300 30.65 -23.52 58.29
CA ILE A 300 29.41 -23.91 58.98
C ILE A 300 29.08 -25.35 58.56
N THR A 301 29.13 -26.21 59.57
CA THR A 301 28.85 -27.64 59.55
C THR A 301 27.34 -27.88 59.54
N TYR A 302 26.90 -28.86 58.76
CA TYR A 302 25.53 -29.38 58.78
C TYR A 302 25.28 -30.17 60.07
N ASN A 303 24.10 -30.01 60.66
CA ASN A 303 23.46 -31.10 61.39
C ASN A 303 21.95 -31.08 61.13
N ARG A 304 21.42 -32.30 60.98
CA ARG A 304 20.08 -32.66 60.56
C ARG A 304 19.52 -33.55 61.66
N ASP A 305 18.34 -33.22 62.15
CA ASP A 305 17.40 -34.18 62.75
C ASP A 305 16.12 -34.14 61.90
#